data_AF-A0A7V2TVV5-F1
#
_entry.id   AF-A0A7V2TVV5-F1
#
_cell.length_a   1.000
_cell.length_b   1.000
_cell.length_c   1.000
_cell.angle_alpha   90.00
_cell.angle_beta   90.00
_cell.angle_gamma   90.00
#
_symmetry.space_group_name_H-M   'P 1'
#
loop_
_entity.id
_entity.type
_entity.pdbx_description
1 polymer ?
#
loop_
_entity_poly.entity_id
_entity_poly.type
_entity_poly.pdbx_seq_one_letter_code
_entity_poly.pdbx_strand_id
1 'polypeptide(L)'
;MAIAGNPKKLAQDVANGFQQFTQASLRQYTSEDLKAILFNLNLVLRDIRGKQIPLEDTEGLKDKNNKIRRITQAVNLIQSFANLKNLKI
;
A
#
# COMPACT_ATOMS: atom_id res chain seq x y z
N MET A 1 2.19 5.24 -17.22
CA MET A 1 2.83 6.53 -16.90
C MET A 1 3.84 6.18 -15.83
N ALA A 2 5.15 6.30 -16.07
CA ALA A 2 6.14 5.95 -15.05
C ALA A 2 5.74 6.59 -13.73
N ILE A 3 5.72 5.82 -12.64
CA ILE A 3 5.39 6.33 -11.29
C ILE A 3 6.20 7.62 -11.10
N ALA A 4 5.53 8.77 -11.14
CA ALA A 4 6.19 10.06 -11.01
C ALA A 4 6.58 10.23 -9.55
N GLY A 5 7.75 9.71 -9.18
CA GLY A 5 8.28 9.76 -7.82
C GLY A 5 8.81 8.42 -7.31
N ASN A 6 9.00 8.35 -5.99
CA ASN A 6 9.54 7.17 -5.31
C ASN A 6 8.40 6.24 -4.88
N PRO A 7 8.28 5.02 -5.44
CA PRO A 7 7.20 4.08 -5.11
C PRO A 7 7.16 3.67 -3.63
N LYS A 8 8.32 3.66 -2.95
CA LYS A 8 8.38 3.41 -1.50
C LYS A 8 7.77 4.55 -0.70
N LYS A 9 7.99 5.80 -1.12
CA LYS A 9 7.37 6.98 -0.49
C LYS A 9 5.85 6.92 -0.63
N LEU A 10 5.34 6.59 -1.83
CA LEU A 10 3.91 6.40 -2.05
C LEU A 10 3.32 5.35 -1.10
N ALA A 11 3.98 4.20 -0.93
CA ALA A 11 3.55 3.17 0.01
C ALA A 11 3.56 3.67 1.48
N GLN A 12 4.53 4.51 1.85
CA GLN A 12 4.59 5.13 3.16
C GLN A 12 3.47 6.15 3.39
N ASP A 13 3.13 6.94 2.35
CA ASP A 13 2.03 7.88 2.37
C ASP A 13 0.69 7.16 2.51
N VAL A 14 0.51 6.00 1.87
CA VAL A 14 -0.65 5.12 2.07
C VAL A 14 -0.72 4.60 3.51
N ALA A 15 0.40 4.14 4.07
CA ALA A 15 0.46 3.68 5.46
C ALA A 15 0.00 4.79 6.42
N ASN A 16 0.53 6.00 6.24
CA ASN A 16 0.25 7.14 7.08
C ASN A 16 -1.14 7.77 6.83
N GLY A 17 -1.81 7.39 5.73
CA GLY A 17 -3.14 7.88 5.38
C GLY A 17 -3.15 9.20 4.59
N PHE A 18 -2.00 9.62 4.05
CA PHE A 18 -1.90 10.78 3.15
C PHE A 18 -2.33 10.46 1.73
N GLN A 19 -2.30 9.18 1.34
CA GLN A 19 -2.73 8.71 0.04
C GLN A 19 -3.70 7.54 0.17
N GLN A 20 -4.70 7.49 -0.70
CA GLN A 20 -5.60 6.34 -0.85
C GLN A 20 -5.80 6.03 -2.33
N PHE A 21 -5.95 4.74 -2.66
CA PHE A 21 -6.30 4.32 -4.00
C PHE A 21 -7.81 4.14 -4.13
N THR A 22 -8.32 4.52 -5.30
CA THR A 22 -9.64 4.19 -5.82
C THR A 22 -9.49 3.57 -7.20
N GLN A 23 -10.51 2.86 -7.69
CA GLN A 23 -10.46 2.30 -9.05
C GLN A 23 -10.17 3.38 -10.11
N ALA A 24 -10.71 4.60 -9.95
CA ALA A 24 -10.44 5.70 -10.86
C ALA A 24 -8.96 6.12 -10.83
N SER A 25 -8.38 6.26 -9.64
CA SER A 25 -6.95 6.62 -9.48
C SER A 25 -6.00 5.57 -10.05
N LEU A 26 -6.43 4.31 -10.15
CA LEU A 26 -5.61 3.20 -10.66
C LEU A 26 -5.56 3.14 -12.19
N ARG A 27 -6.50 3.77 -12.90
CA ARG A 27 -6.59 3.74 -14.37
C ARG A 27 -5.39 4.37 -15.09
N GLN A 28 -4.67 5.28 -14.42
CA GLN A 28 -3.51 5.97 -14.98
C GLN A 28 -2.22 5.12 -14.96
N TYR A 29 -2.21 4.04 -14.16
CA TYR A 29 -1.04 3.19 -13.98
C TYR A 29 -1.02 2.05 -15.00
N THR A 30 0.17 1.77 -15.51
CA THR A 30 0.42 0.58 -16.34
C THR A 30 0.54 -0.67 -15.47
N SER A 31 0.55 -1.85 -16.10
CA SER A 31 0.80 -3.11 -15.39
C SER A 31 2.13 -3.10 -14.62
N GLU A 32 3.18 -2.54 -15.20
CA GLU A 32 4.50 -2.41 -14.57
C GLU A 32 4.46 -1.45 -13.37
N ASP A 33 3.76 -0.32 -13.50
CA ASP A 33 3.57 0.61 -12.39
C ASP A 33 2.83 -0.07 -11.23
N LEU A 34 1.75 -0.81 -11.52
CA LEU A 34 0.99 -1.54 -10.50
C LEU A 34 1.83 -2.60 -9.79
N LYS A 35 2.69 -3.33 -10.51
CA LYS A 35 3.67 -4.26 -9.91
C LYS A 35 4.62 -3.55 -8.95
N ALA A 36 5.19 -2.44 -9.39
CA ALA A 36 6.13 -1.67 -8.58
C ALA A 36 5.45 -1.10 -7.33
N ILE A 37 4.22 -0.59 -7.44
CA ILE A 37 3.43 -0.12 -6.29
C ILE A 37 3.14 -1.29 -5.35
N LEU A 38 2.67 -2.42 -5.87
CA LEU A 38 2.33 -3.61 -5.08
C LEU A 38 3.55 -4.15 -4.33
N PHE A 39 4.71 -4.22 -4.99
CA PHE A 39 5.97 -4.63 -4.36
C PHE A 39 6.33 -3.71 -3.18
N ASN A 40 6.27 -2.39 -3.38
CA ASN A 40 6.63 -1.43 -2.34
C ASN A 40 5.62 -1.38 -1.18
N LEU A 41 4.33 -1.56 -1.45
CA LEU A 41 3.31 -1.72 -0.40
C LEU A 41 3.62 -2.94 0.47
N ASN A 42 3.97 -4.08 -0.12
CA ASN A 42 4.34 -5.28 0.62
C ASN A 42 5.65 -5.12 1.40
N LEU A 43 6.63 -4.40 0.85
CA LEU A 43 7.86 -4.06 1.55
C LEU A 43 7.57 -3.24 2.82
N VAL A 44 6.80 -2.17 2.70
CA VAL A 44 6.42 -1.30 3.84
C VAL A 44 5.54 -2.07 4.84
N LEU A 45 4.63 -2.93 4.37
CA LEU A 45 3.83 -3.79 5.24
C LEU A 45 4.69 -4.73 6.09
N ARG A 46 5.72 -5.34 5.48
CA ARG A 46 6.69 -6.18 6.19
C ARG A 46 7.44 -5.37 7.25
N ASP A 47 7.92 -4.19 6.88
CA ASP A 47 8.65 -3.31 7.80
C ASP A 47 7.77 -2.91 8.99
N ILE A 48 6.49 -2.55 8.78
CA ILE A 48 5.54 -2.21 9.86
C ILE A 48 5.28 -3.42 10.75
N ARG A 49 5.05 -4.61 10.19
CA ARG A 49 4.80 -5.82 10.97
C ARG A 49 5.98 -6.17 11.87
N GLY A 50 7.20 -5.99 11.37
CA GLY A 50 8.44 -6.23 12.10
C GLY A 50 8.73 -5.26 13.26
N LYS A 51 8.05 -4.11 13.33
CA LYS A 51 8.21 -3.17 14.46
C LYS A 51 7.64 -3.78 15.74
N GLN A 52 8.48 -3.93 16.76
CA GLN A 52 8.01 -4.25 18.11
C GLN A 52 7.48 -2.98 18.78
N ILE A 53 6.28 -3.06 19.33
CA ILE A 53 5.65 -1.98 20.11
C ILE A 53 5.39 -2.56 21.50
N PRO A 54 5.79 -1.88 22.59
CA PRO A 54 5.48 -2.30 23.96
C PRO A 54 3.98 -2.52 24.15
N LEU A 55 3.59 -3.50 24.95
CA LEU A 55 2.17 -3.85 25.13
C LEU A 55 1.39 -2.75 25.88
N GLU A 56 2.10 -1.99 26.70
CA GLU A 56 1.59 -0.85 27.45
C GLU A 56 1.30 0.35 26.54
N ASP A 57 1.95 0.41 25.37
CA ASP A 57 1.74 1.45 24.35
C ASP A 57 0.53 1.12 23.46
N THR A 58 -0.66 1.27 24.06
CA THR A 58 -1.93 1.02 23.38
C THR A 58 -2.15 1.93 22.16
N GLU A 59 -1.63 3.16 22.19
CA GLU A 59 -1.72 4.11 21.07
C GLU A 59 -0.82 3.68 19.91
N GLY A 60 0.44 3.30 20.18
CA GLY A 60 1.37 2.78 19.19
C GLY A 60 0.88 1.49 18.54
N LEU A 61 0.25 0.59 19.33
CA LEU A 61 -0.38 -0.62 18.80
C LEU A 61 -1.55 -0.28 17.87
N LYS A 62 -2.39 0.67 18.25
CA LYS A 62 -3.51 1.14 17.42
C LYS A 62 -3.02 1.78 16.12
N ASP A 63 -1.99 2.61 16.17
CA ASP A 63 -1.39 3.22 14.98
C ASP A 63 -0.80 2.16 14.03
N LYS A 64 -0.02 1.21 14.57
CA LYS A 64 0.50 0.07 13.80
C LYS A 64 -0.61 -0.70 13.10
N ASN A 65 -1.69 -1.02 13.80
CA ASN A 65 -2.84 -1.73 13.24
C ASN A 65 -3.56 -0.93 12.15
N ASN A 66 -3.71 0.39 12.35
CA ASN A 66 -4.29 1.27 11.33
C ASN A 66 -3.44 1.31 10.06
N LYS A 67 -2.12 1.41 10.19
CA LYS A 67 -1.18 1.37 9.05
C LYS A 67 -1.27 0.06 8.28
N ILE A 68 -1.27 -1.08 8.99
CA ILE A 68 -1.45 -2.42 8.39
C ILE A 68 -2.77 -2.49 7.63
N ARG A 69 -3.87 -2.04 8.23
CA ARG A 69 -5.20 -2.04 7.62
C ARG A 69 -5.22 -1.27 6.30
N ARG A 70 -4.69 -0.05 6.28
CA ARG A 70 -4.65 0.81 5.07
C ARG A 70 -3.86 0.15 3.93
N ILE A 71 -2.68 -0.39 4.23
CA ILE A 71 -1.87 -1.05 3.20
C ILE A 71 -2.57 -2.31 2.69
N THR A 72 -3.15 -3.11 3.58
CA THR A 72 -3.87 -4.34 3.19
C THR A 72 -5.05 -4.02 2.26
N GLN A 73 -5.80 -2.96 2.57
CA GLN A 73 -6.88 -2.47 1.71
C GLN A 73 -6.36 -2.03 0.33
N ALA A 74 -5.24 -1.30 0.29
CA ALA A 74 -4.61 -0.88 -0.96
C ALA A 74 -4.16 -2.07 -1.82
N VAL A 75 -3.50 -3.06 -1.21
CA VAL A 75 -3.05 -4.29 -1.87
C VAL A 75 -4.25 -5.03 -2.50
N ASN A 76 -5.30 -5.27 -1.71
CA ASN A 76 -6.49 -5.98 -2.18
C ASN A 76 -7.20 -5.23 -3.32
N LEU A 77 -7.28 -3.90 -3.24
CA LEU A 77 -7.87 -3.09 -4.29
C LEU A 77 -7.07 -3.15 -5.60
N ILE A 78 -5.74 -3.08 -5.53
CA ILE A 78 -4.87 -3.15 -6.71
C ILE A 78 -4.99 -4.53 -7.39
N GLN A 79 -4.95 -5.60 -6.60
CA GLN A 79 -5.13 -6.98 -7.10
C GLN A 79 -6.50 -7.16 -7.74
N SER A 80 -7.56 -6.68 -7.08
CA SER A 80 -8.93 -6.76 -7.60
C SER A 80 -9.09 -5.97 -8.91
N PHE A 81 -8.52 -4.76 -8.98
CA PHE A 81 -8.53 -3.93 -10.18
C PHE A 81 -7.79 -4.60 -11.34
N ALA A 82 -6.62 -5.19 -11.08
CA ALA A 82 -5.85 -5.87 -12.10
C ALA A 82 -6.56 -7.11 -12.65
N ASN A 83 -7.18 -7.92 -11.77
CA ASN A 83 -8.01 -9.04 -12.18
C ASN A 83 -9.17 -8.60 -13.07
N LEU A 84 -9.89 -7.54 -12.70
CA LEU A 84 -10.99 -6.98 -13.50
C LEU A 84 -10.53 -6.48 -14.88
N LYS A 85 -9.26 -6.07 -15.00
CA LYS A 85 -8.66 -5.56 -16.23
C LYS A 85 -7.81 -6.59 -16.98
N ASN A 86 -7.77 -7.84 -16.50
CA ASN A 86 -6.92 -8.92 -17.02
C ASN A 86 -5.43 -8.52 -17.12
N LEU A 87 -4.95 -7.69 -16.19
CA LEU A 87 -3.55 -7.28 -16.11
C LEU A 87 -2.75 -8.33 -15.33
N LYS A 88 -1.60 -8.72 -15.87
CA LYS A 88 -0.68 -9.65 -15.19
C LYS A 88 0.26 -8.86 -14.27
N ILE A 89 -0.11 -8.74 -12.98
CA ILE A 89 0.68 -8.06 -11.92
C ILE A 89 1.09 -9.00 -10.80
#